data_AF-A0A2T3KL40-F1
#
_entry.id   AF-A0A2T3KL40-F1
#
_cell.length_a   1.000
_cell.length_b   1.000
_cell.length_c   1.000
_cell.angle_alpha   90.00
_cell.angle_beta   90.00
_cell.angle_gamma   90.00
#
_symmetry.space_group_name_H-M   'P 1'
#
loop_
_entity.id
_entity.type
_entity.pdbx_description
1 polymer ?
#
loop_
_entity_poly.entity_id
_entity_poly.type
_entity_poly.pdbx_seq_one_letter_code
_entity_poly.pdbx_strand_id
1 'polypeptide(L)'
;MQKVRMIKMSDSKVVVHKHYNMGRGAYRLIGIWSAPSQSLSGTNPRAYNIAMDTRPKCCHMTCDHCGTGIIHHFIIKDEDGKEFCVGSSCIDKLGQQDLITKAKAMENERKRKLRQAQAEKKRQERHEAVEAELECQRKKNGGLTNKEMLAKQQRCIKNDFADKYREVSAPITELLSKAGGNFCESIISSLESGNTPKGSGKGIVIEIMTKQTTKSRKNSEAYNDALERMTEVFLTTEEKINDLREDFQRKLEAANGYK
;
A
#
# COMPACT_ATOMS: atom_id res chain seq x y z
N MET A 1 -3.34 -50.80 -34.51
CA MET A 1 -2.82 -49.90 -35.56
C MET A 1 -3.82 -48.74 -35.76
N GLN A 2 -3.55 -47.58 -35.17
CA GLN A 2 -4.41 -46.38 -35.27
C GLN A 2 -4.17 -45.69 -36.63
N LYS A 3 -5.25 -45.48 -37.40
CA LYS A 3 -5.25 -44.69 -38.64
C LYS A 3 -5.05 -43.21 -38.29
N VAL A 4 -3.86 -42.69 -38.54
CA VAL A 4 -3.57 -41.25 -38.53
C VAL A 4 -4.31 -40.60 -39.70
N ARG A 5 -5.34 -39.80 -39.42
CA ARG A 5 -5.98 -38.95 -40.42
C ARG A 5 -5.02 -37.82 -40.78
N MET A 6 -4.39 -37.90 -41.95
CA MET A 6 -3.73 -36.76 -42.56
C MET A 6 -4.80 -35.71 -42.91
N ILE A 7 -4.81 -34.61 -42.16
CA ILE A 7 -5.58 -33.42 -42.49
C ILE A 7 -4.89 -32.83 -43.72
N LYS A 8 -5.53 -32.89 -44.89
CA LYS A 8 -5.07 -32.19 -46.09
C LYS A 8 -5.07 -30.70 -45.78
N MET A 9 -3.88 -30.09 -45.69
CA MET A 9 -3.73 -28.64 -45.69
C MET A 9 -4.25 -28.14 -47.03
N SER A 10 -5.39 -27.46 -47.01
CA SER A 10 -5.98 -26.81 -48.17
C SER A 10 -4.96 -25.87 -48.82
N ASP A 11 -4.86 -25.91 -50.15
CA ASP A 11 -4.08 -24.98 -50.98
C ASP A 11 -4.22 -23.56 -50.46
N SER A 12 -3.18 -23.05 -49.78
CA SER A 12 -3.16 -21.66 -49.35
C SER A 12 -3.12 -20.82 -50.61
N LYS A 13 -4.24 -20.21 -50.98
CA LYS A 13 -4.31 -19.25 -52.08
C LYS A 13 -3.15 -18.27 -51.91
N VAL A 14 -2.18 -18.33 -52.81
CA VAL A 14 -1.05 -17.41 -52.85
C VAL A 14 -1.62 -16.01 -53.07
N VAL A 15 -1.78 -15.24 -52.00
CA VAL A 15 -2.23 -13.86 -52.08
C VAL A 15 -1.05 -13.05 -52.58
N VAL A 16 -0.97 -12.86 -53.89
CA VAL A 16 -0.01 -11.93 -54.49
C VAL A 16 -0.52 -10.53 -54.17
N HIS A 17 0.09 -9.88 -53.18
CA HIS A 17 -0.26 -8.52 -52.82
C HIS A 17 0.15 -7.57 -53.96
N LYS A 18 -0.84 -6.85 -54.51
CA LYS A 18 -0.68 -5.99 -55.70
C LYS A 18 0.15 -4.72 -55.43
N HIS A 19 0.66 -4.53 -54.21
CA HIS A 19 1.27 -3.30 -53.74
C HIS A 19 2.65 -3.56 -53.11
N TYR A 20 3.67 -3.05 -53.81
CA TYR A 20 5.07 -2.84 -53.40
C TYR A 20 5.93 -4.07 -53.08
N ASN A 21 7.21 -3.82 -52.78
CA ASN A 21 8.41 -4.70 -52.83
C ASN A 21 8.40 -5.93 -51.91
N MET A 22 7.24 -6.49 -51.62
CA MET A 22 7.07 -7.67 -50.78
C MET A 22 7.13 -8.97 -51.58
N GLY A 23 7.46 -10.05 -50.87
CA GLY A 23 7.58 -11.40 -51.44
C GLY A 23 6.24 -12.03 -51.80
N ARG A 24 6.28 -13.32 -52.17
CA ARG A 24 5.09 -14.15 -52.40
C ARG A 24 4.98 -15.16 -51.26
N GLY A 25 3.75 -15.51 -50.87
CA GLY A 25 3.48 -16.59 -49.91
C GLY A 25 3.07 -16.15 -48.51
N ALA A 26 3.03 -17.11 -47.59
CA ALA A 26 2.71 -16.86 -46.19
C ALA A 26 3.88 -16.15 -45.48
N TYR A 27 3.56 -15.26 -44.53
CA TYR A 27 4.56 -14.52 -43.78
C TYR A 27 4.68 -15.05 -42.34
N ARG A 28 5.90 -15.06 -41.82
CA ARG A 28 6.18 -15.33 -40.41
C ARG A 28 6.75 -14.09 -39.74
N LEU A 29 6.20 -13.73 -38.58
CA LEU A 29 6.76 -12.69 -37.74
C LEU A 29 8.06 -13.17 -37.06
N ILE A 30 9.17 -12.47 -37.31
CA ILE A 30 10.48 -12.75 -36.71
C ILE A 30 10.64 -11.94 -35.42
N GLY A 31 10.26 -10.66 -35.44
CA GLY A 31 10.45 -9.78 -34.30
C GLY A 31 9.99 -8.36 -34.55
N ILE A 32 10.36 -7.48 -33.63
CA ILE A 32 10.10 -6.05 -33.70
C ILE A 32 11.38 -5.29 -33.42
N TRP A 33 11.66 -4.29 -34.24
CA TRP A 33 12.70 -3.30 -33.97
C TRP A 33 12.05 -1.92 -33.90
N SER A 34 12.52 -1.08 -32.99
CA SER A 34 12.00 0.28 -32.84
C SER A 34 13.11 1.28 -33.00
N ALA A 35 12.91 2.27 -33.86
CA ALA A 35 13.84 3.38 -33.97
C ALA A 35 13.95 4.10 -32.62
N PRO A 36 15.17 4.40 -32.14
CA PRO A 36 15.36 5.19 -30.93
C PRO A 36 14.74 6.58 -31.11
N SER A 37 14.24 7.16 -30.02
CA SER A 37 13.61 8.49 -30.07
C SER A 37 14.63 9.57 -30.43
N GLN A 38 14.19 10.60 -31.16
CA GLN A 38 15.04 11.74 -31.50
C GLN A 38 15.56 12.47 -30.25
N SER A 39 14.78 12.46 -29.17
CA SER A 39 15.20 13.01 -27.87
C SER A 39 16.42 12.32 -27.27
N LEU A 40 16.63 11.03 -27.57
CA LEU A 40 17.81 10.29 -27.13
C LEU A 40 19.06 10.79 -27.85
N SER A 41 18.94 11.18 -29.13
CA SER A 41 20.04 11.77 -29.89
C SER A 41 20.55 13.06 -29.25
N GLY A 42 19.65 13.90 -28.73
CA GLY A 42 20.02 15.15 -28.06
C GLY A 42 20.63 14.96 -26.67
N THR A 43 20.12 14.02 -25.86
CA THR A 43 20.59 13.81 -24.48
C THR A 43 21.80 12.88 -24.40
N ASN A 44 21.87 11.86 -25.24
CA ASN A 44 22.96 10.90 -25.29
C ASN A 44 23.18 10.37 -26.72
N PRO A 45 23.93 11.12 -27.56
CA PRO A 45 24.19 10.75 -28.96
C PRO A 45 24.81 9.36 -29.12
N ARG A 46 25.67 8.96 -28.17
CA ARG A 46 26.33 7.65 -28.19
C ARG A 46 25.32 6.51 -28.03
N ALA A 47 24.40 6.62 -27.07
CA ALA A 47 23.34 5.62 -26.86
C ALA A 47 22.41 5.52 -28.08
N TYR A 48 22.09 6.66 -28.71
CA TYR A 48 21.32 6.68 -29.96
C TYR A 48 22.03 5.93 -31.09
N ASN A 49 23.32 6.19 -31.30
CA ASN A 49 24.09 5.53 -32.36
C ASN A 49 24.20 4.01 -32.12
N ILE A 50 24.41 3.57 -30.89
CA ILE A 50 24.41 2.14 -30.53
C ILE A 50 23.04 1.51 -30.82
N ALA A 51 21.95 2.17 -30.44
CA ALA A 51 20.60 1.65 -30.72
C ALA A 51 20.32 1.59 -32.24
N MET A 52 20.80 2.56 -33.02
CA MET A 52 20.71 2.52 -34.48
C MET A 52 21.57 1.42 -35.11
N ASP A 53 22.70 1.06 -34.51
CA ASP A 53 23.56 -0.05 -34.97
C ASP A 53 22.87 -1.41 -34.85
N THR A 54 21.96 -1.58 -33.89
CA THR A 54 21.12 -2.79 -33.75
C THR A 54 20.03 -2.93 -34.81
N ARG A 55 19.92 -1.99 -35.75
CA ARG A 55 18.88 -1.99 -36.78
C ARG A 55 19.05 -3.20 -37.73
N PRO A 56 17.98 -3.99 -37.95
CA PRO A 56 18.00 -5.07 -38.94
C PRO A 56 18.33 -4.55 -40.33
N LYS A 57 19.06 -5.35 -41.13
CA LYS A 57 19.44 -4.97 -42.50
C LYS A 57 18.24 -4.76 -43.43
N CYS A 58 17.13 -5.45 -43.19
CA CYS A 58 15.87 -5.29 -43.93
C CYS A 58 15.10 -4.01 -43.59
N CYS A 59 15.53 -3.25 -42.57
CA CYS A 59 14.83 -2.07 -42.09
C CYS A 59 15.37 -0.78 -42.73
N HIS A 60 14.58 -0.20 -43.65
CA HIS A 60 14.91 1.04 -44.35
C HIS A 60 14.29 2.31 -43.72
N MET A 61 13.83 2.23 -42.47
CA MET A 61 13.07 3.30 -41.76
C MET A 61 11.69 3.61 -42.37
N THR A 62 11.29 2.85 -43.37
CA THR A 62 10.02 2.93 -44.08
C THR A 62 9.36 1.56 -44.14
N CYS A 63 8.05 1.55 -44.30
CA CYS A 63 7.25 0.33 -44.43
C CYS A 63 7.40 -0.24 -45.85
N ASP A 64 7.80 -1.50 -46.00
CA ASP A 64 7.94 -2.15 -47.32
C ASP A 64 6.60 -2.33 -48.04
N HIS A 65 5.48 -2.31 -47.31
CA HIS A 65 4.13 -2.42 -47.88
C HIS A 65 3.60 -1.10 -48.46
N CYS A 66 3.88 0.05 -47.82
CA CYS A 66 3.27 1.33 -48.22
C CYS A 66 4.23 2.51 -48.34
N GLY A 67 5.53 2.31 -48.11
CA GLY A 67 6.58 3.33 -48.17
C GLY A 67 6.56 4.36 -47.04
N THR A 68 5.56 4.37 -46.16
CA THR A 68 5.45 5.34 -45.07
C THR A 68 6.55 5.15 -44.03
N GLY A 69 7.15 6.24 -43.56
CA GLY A 69 8.09 6.21 -42.44
C GLY A 69 7.43 5.67 -41.18
N ILE A 70 8.07 4.70 -40.52
CA ILE A 70 7.54 4.05 -39.31
C ILE A 70 8.61 4.05 -38.21
N ILE A 71 8.17 4.11 -36.96
CA ILE A 71 9.07 4.03 -35.79
C ILE A 71 9.19 2.57 -35.33
N HIS A 72 8.06 1.87 -35.26
CA HIS A 72 7.98 0.48 -34.84
C HIS A 72 7.89 -0.43 -36.08
N HIS A 73 8.98 -1.14 -36.35
CA HIS A 73 9.17 -2.00 -37.51
C HIS A 73 8.95 -3.45 -37.11
N PHE A 74 7.91 -4.07 -37.64
CA PHE A 74 7.69 -5.50 -37.50
C PHE A 74 8.43 -6.21 -38.62
N ILE A 75 9.34 -7.09 -38.24
CA ILE A 75 10.18 -7.84 -39.16
C ILE A 75 9.46 -9.14 -39.49
N ILE A 76 9.10 -9.32 -40.75
CA ILE A 76 8.43 -10.51 -41.25
C ILE A 76 9.31 -11.21 -42.28
N LYS A 77 9.23 -12.53 -42.34
CA LYS A 77 9.93 -13.39 -43.29
C LYS A 77 8.92 -14.01 -44.23
N ASP A 78 9.18 -14.01 -45.53
CA ASP A 78 8.42 -14.84 -46.47
C ASP A 78 8.90 -16.30 -46.49
N GLU A 79 8.28 -17.12 -47.33
CA GLU A 79 8.63 -18.53 -47.54
C GLU A 79 10.01 -18.72 -48.20
N ASP A 80 10.41 -17.78 -49.06
CA ASP A 80 11.73 -17.75 -49.73
C ASP A 80 12.86 -17.32 -48.77
N GLY A 81 12.51 -16.92 -47.56
CA GLY A 81 13.43 -16.53 -46.51
C GLY A 81 13.89 -15.08 -46.57
N LYS A 82 13.26 -14.25 -47.41
CA LYS A 82 13.49 -12.81 -47.49
C LYS A 82 12.74 -12.08 -46.37
N GLU A 83 13.41 -11.10 -45.78
CA GLU A 83 12.89 -10.32 -44.66
C GLU A 83 12.36 -8.97 -45.14
N PHE A 84 11.25 -8.54 -44.54
CA PHE A 84 10.59 -7.26 -44.79
C PHE A 84 10.26 -6.57 -43.48
N CYS A 85 10.27 -5.25 -43.48
CA CYS A 85 9.88 -4.40 -42.38
C CYS A 85 8.55 -3.71 -42.68
N VAL A 86 7.54 -3.98 -41.86
CA VAL A 86 6.20 -3.43 -42.02
C VAL A 86 5.70 -2.76 -40.74
N GLY A 87 4.86 -1.75 -40.89
CA GLY A 87 4.16 -1.14 -39.75
C GLY A 87 3.02 -2.03 -39.25
N SER A 88 2.61 -1.86 -38.00
CA SER A 88 1.51 -2.64 -37.39
C SER A 88 0.21 -2.58 -38.20
N SER A 89 -0.13 -1.42 -38.73
CA SER A 89 -1.35 -1.22 -39.54
C SER A 89 -1.28 -1.87 -40.92
N CYS A 90 -0.08 -2.14 -41.44
CA CYS A 90 0.10 -2.83 -42.71
C CYS A 90 0.08 -4.35 -42.53
N ILE A 91 0.42 -4.87 -41.35
CA ILE A 91 0.24 -6.30 -41.03
C ILE A 91 -1.23 -6.69 -41.10
N ASP A 92 -2.14 -5.84 -40.61
CA ASP A 92 -3.58 -6.06 -40.71
C ASP A 92 -4.06 -6.20 -42.17
N LYS A 93 -3.40 -5.51 -43.11
CA LYS A 93 -3.71 -5.53 -44.54
C LYS A 93 -3.23 -6.80 -45.26
N LEU A 94 -2.32 -7.57 -44.65
CA LEU A 94 -1.84 -8.84 -45.19
C LEU A 94 -2.89 -9.96 -45.07
N GLY A 95 -3.93 -9.80 -44.25
CA GLY A 95 -5.03 -10.75 -44.11
C GLY A 95 -4.67 -12.06 -43.40
N GLN A 96 -3.46 -12.18 -42.84
CA GLN A 96 -3.00 -13.37 -42.12
C GLN A 96 -3.28 -13.22 -40.60
N GLN A 97 -4.33 -13.89 -40.11
CA GLN A 97 -4.80 -13.73 -38.72
C GLN A 97 -3.76 -14.11 -37.67
N ASP A 98 -2.96 -15.15 -37.91
CA ASP A 98 -1.90 -15.58 -37.00
C ASP A 98 -0.81 -14.50 -36.85
N LEU A 99 -0.48 -13.84 -37.96
CA LEU A 99 0.51 -12.76 -37.99
C LEU A 99 0.03 -11.53 -37.24
N ILE A 100 -1.23 -11.15 -37.47
CA ILE A 100 -1.90 -10.04 -36.78
C ILE A 100 -1.91 -10.27 -35.27
N THR A 101 -2.30 -11.47 -34.85
CA THR A 101 -2.37 -11.83 -33.42
C THR A 101 -1.01 -11.74 -32.75
N LYS A 102 0.04 -12.28 -33.38
CA LYS A 102 1.41 -12.21 -32.87
C LYS A 102 1.94 -10.78 -32.81
N ALA A 103 1.68 -9.97 -33.84
CA ALA A 103 2.09 -8.57 -33.87
C ALA A 103 1.42 -7.75 -32.76
N LYS A 104 0.11 -7.94 -32.55
CA LYS A 104 -0.63 -7.31 -31.45
C LYS A 104 -0.09 -7.74 -30.09
N ALA A 105 0.24 -9.02 -29.91
CA ALA A 105 0.82 -9.53 -28.67
C ALA A 105 2.16 -8.85 -28.34
N MET A 106 3.09 -8.78 -29.30
CA MET A 106 4.39 -8.12 -29.10
C MET A 106 4.24 -6.62 -28.82
N GLU A 107 3.35 -5.93 -29.54
CA GLU A 107 3.11 -4.51 -29.29
C GLU A 107 2.50 -4.24 -27.91
N ASN A 108 1.59 -5.11 -27.47
CA ASN A 108 1.00 -5.02 -26.14
C ASN A 108 2.05 -5.28 -25.04
N GLU A 109 2.93 -6.25 -25.24
CA GLU A 109 4.05 -6.52 -24.32
C GLU A 109 4.99 -5.31 -24.22
N ARG A 110 5.37 -4.72 -25.36
CA ARG A 110 6.19 -3.51 -25.41
C ARG A 110 5.54 -2.34 -24.67
N LYS A 111 4.25 -2.08 -24.94
CA LYS A 111 3.47 -1.04 -24.25
C LYS A 111 3.36 -1.31 -22.75
N ARG A 112 3.28 -2.58 -22.34
CA ARG A 112 3.25 -2.98 -20.92
C ARG A 112 4.59 -2.66 -20.26
N LYS A 113 5.71 -3.06 -20.87
CA LYS A 113 7.06 -2.77 -20.38
C LYS A 113 7.31 -1.27 -20.22
N LEU A 114 6.91 -0.47 -21.22
CA LEU A 114 7.03 0.99 -21.15
C LEU A 114 6.20 1.59 -20.01
N ARG A 115 4.94 1.14 -19.84
CA ARG A 115 4.09 1.59 -18.74
C ARG A 115 4.67 1.21 -17.38
N GLN A 116 5.23 0.02 -17.23
CA GLN A 116 5.89 -0.43 -16.01
C GLN A 116 7.11 0.44 -15.68
N ALA A 117 7.99 0.68 -16.65
CA ALA A 117 9.17 1.54 -16.46
C ALA A 117 8.79 2.99 -16.07
N GLN A 118 7.76 3.55 -16.70
CA GLN A 118 7.25 4.89 -16.35
C GLN A 118 6.64 4.93 -14.94
N ALA A 119 5.88 3.90 -14.56
CA ALA A 119 5.29 3.81 -13.23
C ALA A 119 6.36 3.66 -12.13
N GLU A 120 7.40 2.87 -12.41
CA GLU A 120 8.54 2.69 -11.50
C GLU A 120 9.33 4.00 -11.31
N LYS A 121 9.67 4.69 -12.40
CA LYS A 121 10.32 6.00 -12.33
C LYS A 121 9.51 7.00 -11.50
N LYS A 122 8.21 7.09 -11.75
CA LYS A 122 7.31 7.98 -10.98
C LYS A 122 7.22 7.58 -9.50
N ARG A 123 7.31 6.27 -9.19
CA ARG A 123 7.32 5.78 -7.81
C ARG A 123 8.61 6.17 -7.10
N GLN A 124 9.76 6.07 -7.78
CA GLN A 124 11.07 6.49 -7.26
C GLN A 124 11.08 8.00 -6.99
N GLU A 125 10.65 8.83 -7.94
CA GLU A 125 10.56 10.29 -7.78
C GLU A 125 9.67 10.69 -6.57
N ARG A 126 8.55 10.00 -6.39
CA ARG A 126 7.66 10.21 -5.23
C ARG A 126 8.32 9.80 -3.92
N HIS A 127 9.06 8.70 -3.91
CA HIS A 127 9.76 8.23 -2.72
C HIS A 127 10.81 9.23 -2.28
N GLU A 128 11.66 9.68 -3.21
CA GLU A 128 12.70 10.68 -2.97
C GLU A 128 12.10 12.00 -2.46
N ALA A 129 10.99 12.45 -3.02
CA ALA A 129 10.30 13.66 -2.55
C ALA A 129 9.78 13.52 -1.11
N VAL A 130 9.19 12.37 -0.77
CA VAL A 130 8.71 12.10 0.60
C VAL A 130 9.87 12.00 1.58
N GLU A 131 10.97 11.35 1.22
CA GLU A 131 12.17 11.26 2.06
C GLU A 131 12.78 12.63 2.31
N ALA A 132 12.87 13.47 1.27
CA ALA A 132 13.35 14.84 1.40
C ALA A 132 12.46 15.68 2.34
N GLU A 133 11.15 15.51 2.26
CA GLU A 133 10.20 16.18 3.17
C GLU A 133 10.39 15.72 4.63
N LEU A 134 10.48 14.41 4.85
CA LEU A 134 10.71 13.84 6.18
C LEU A 134 12.05 14.31 6.78
N GLU A 135 13.09 14.39 5.96
CA GLU A 135 14.40 14.90 6.39
C GLU A 135 14.34 16.39 6.75
N CYS A 136 13.59 17.19 5.98
CA CYS A 136 13.34 18.59 6.33
C CYS A 136 12.60 18.73 7.67
N GLN A 137 11.62 17.86 7.94
CA GLN A 137 10.93 17.82 9.23
C GLN A 137 11.88 17.46 10.38
N ARG A 138 12.72 16.43 10.18
CA ARG A 138 13.71 16.01 11.18
C ARG A 138 14.70 17.12 11.51
N LYS A 139 15.22 17.83 10.51
CA LYS A 139 16.13 18.97 10.73
C LYS A 139 15.48 20.08 11.55
N LYS A 140 14.19 20.36 11.32
CA LYS A 140 13.45 21.40 12.07
C LYS A 140 13.16 20.99 13.53
N ASN A 141 12.87 19.72 13.77
CA ASN A 141 12.40 19.23 15.08
C ASN A 141 13.49 18.49 15.88
N GLY A 142 14.77 18.76 15.62
CA GLY A 142 15.87 18.15 16.38
C GLY A 142 15.98 16.63 16.21
N GLY A 143 15.73 16.13 15.00
CA GLY A 143 15.89 14.72 14.61
C GLY A 143 14.59 13.90 14.58
N LEU A 144 13.45 14.47 14.96
CA LEU A 144 12.15 13.78 14.98
C LEU A 144 11.23 14.27 13.86
N THR A 145 10.41 13.39 13.30
CA THR A 145 9.32 13.81 12.38
C THR A 145 8.19 14.48 13.17
N ASN A 146 7.33 15.26 12.51
CA ASN A 146 6.16 15.87 13.16
C ASN A 146 5.29 14.82 13.88
N LYS A 147 5.14 13.66 13.24
CA LYS A 147 4.39 12.52 13.79
C LYS A 147 5.04 11.96 15.06
N GLU A 148 6.36 11.80 15.06
CA GLU A 148 7.10 11.32 16.23
C GLU A 148 7.09 12.32 17.38
N MET A 149 7.17 13.63 17.07
CA MET A 149 7.02 14.70 18.05
C MET A 149 5.66 14.65 18.75
N LEU A 150 4.58 14.53 17.97
CA LEU A 150 3.22 14.38 18.51
C LEU A 150 3.10 13.11 19.36
N ALA A 151 3.62 11.98 18.87
CA ALA A 151 3.60 10.73 19.64
C ALA A 151 4.37 10.84 20.96
N LYS A 152 5.49 11.56 20.97
CA LYS A 152 6.28 11.84 22.17
C LYS A 152 5.49 12.71 23.16
N GLN A 153 4.86 13.78 22.68
CA GLN A 153 4.01 14.64 23.51
C GLN A 153 2.83 13.88 24.11
N GLN A 154 2.12 13.09 23.30
CA GLN A 154 1.02 12.26 23.79
C GLN A 154 1.49 11.24 24.83
N ARG A 155 2.69 10.68 24.69
CA ARG A 155 3.28 9.78 25.69
C ARG A 155 3.59 10.51 26.99
N CYS A 156 4.18 11.70 26.92
CA CYS A 156 4.42 12.53 28.11
C CYS A 156 3.10 12.83 28.84
N ILE A 157 2.07 13.30 28.12
CA ILE A 157 0.76 13.58 28.71
C ILE A 157 0.17 12.32 29.34
N LYS A 158 0.22 11.17 28.66
CA LYS A 158 -0.26 9.90 29.23
C LYS A 158 0.45 9.52 30.52
N ASN A 159 1.77 9.66 30.56
CA ASN A 159 2.55 9.36 31.76
C ASN A 159 2.20 10.32 32.91
N ASP A 160 2.11 11.62 32.64
CA ASP A 160 1.76 12.63 33.65
C ASP A 160 0.38 12.38 34.28
N PHE A 161 -0.56 11.83 33.51
CA PHE A 161 -1.89 11.48 34.00
C PHE A 161 -1.96 10.10 34.66
N ALA A 162 -1.12 9.15 34.26
CA ALA A 162 -1.06 7.83 34.88
C ALA A 162 -0.75 7.95 36.39
N ASP A 163 0.18 8.84 36.76
CA ASP A 163 0.51 9.08 38.16
C ASP A 163 -0.66 9.71 38.93
N LYS A 164 -1.40 10.65 38.31
CA LYS A 164 -2.60 11.25 38.91
C LYS A 164 -3.73 10.26 39.10
N TYR A 165 -3.97 9.40 38.11
CA TYR A 165 -4.97 8.34 38.24
C TYR A 165 -4.59 7.36 39.34
N ARG A 166 -3.31 7.00 39.47
CA ARG A 166 -2.82 6.17 40.57
C ARG A 166 -3.07 6.82 41.93
N GLU A 167 -2.76 8.10 42.07
CA GLU A 167 -2.98 8.85 43.33
C GLU A 167 -4.48 8.89 43.70
N VAL A 168 -5.34 9.28 42.76
CA VAL A 168 -6.79 9.40 42.99
C VAL A 168 -7.43 8.04 43.27
N SER A 169 -6.99 6.98 42.58
CA SER A 169 -7.55 5.63 42.74
C SER A 169 -6.99 4.84 43.92
N ALA A 170 -5.92 5.32 44.58
CA ALA A 170 -5.25 4.65 45.69
C ALA A 170 -6.19 4.09 46.78
N PRO A 171 -7.24 4.80 47.24
CA PRO A 171 -8.15 4.29 48.27
C PRO A 171 -8.90 3.01 47.84
N ILE A 172 -9.19 2.88 46.53
CA ILE A 172 -9.87 1.71 45.98
C ILE A 172 -8.85 0.59 45.69
N THR A 173 -7.73 0.94 45.07
CA THR A 173 -6.73 -0.06 44.63
C THR A 173 -6.06 -0.76 45.81
N GLU A 174 -5.85 -0.07 46.94
CA GLU A 174 -5.31 -0.70 48.16
C GLU A 174 -6.26 -1.79 48.71
N LEU A 175 -7.56 -1.52 48.74
CA LEU A 175 -8.57 -2.49 49.21
C LEU A 175 -8.73 -3.67 48.24
N LEU A 176 -8.70 -3.40 46.93
CA LEU A 176 -8.76 -4.44 45.90
C LEU A 176 -7.50 -5.32 45.90
N SER A 177 -6.32 -4.75 46.14
CA SER A 177 -5.06 -5.49 46.23
C SER A 177 -5.06 -6.47 47.40
N LYS A 178 -5.62 -6.05 48.56
CA LYS A 178 -5.81 -6.94 49.72
C LYS A 178 -6.78 -8.09 49.46
N ALA A 179 -7.82 -7.85 48.66
CA ALA A 179 -8.77 -8.90 48.25
C ALA A 179 -8.13 -9.92 47.29
N GLY A 180 -7.28 -9.44 46.38
CA GLY A 180 -6.57 -10.26 45.39
C GLY A 180 -7.47 -10.83 44.28
N GLY A 181 -6.85 -11.57 43.36
CA GLY A 181 -7.51 -12.27 42.26
C GLY A 181 -7.60 -11.48 40.95
N ASN A 182 -7.72 -12.22 39.83
CA ASN A 182 -7.65 -11.67 38.47
C ASN A 182 -8.66 -10.54 38.20
N PHE A 183 -9.85 -10.62 38.82
CA PHE A 183 -10.86 -9.56 38.70
C PHE A 183 -10.36 -8.26 39.32
N CYS A 184 -9.84 -8.30 40.55
CA CYS A 184 -9.33 -7.14 41.25
C CYS A 184 -8.13 -6.52 40.52
N GLU A 185 -7.20 -7.34 40.03
CA GLU A 185 -6.04 -6.88 39.25
C GLU A 185 -6.45 -6.17 37.96
N SER A 186 -7.45 -6.71 37.25
CA SER A 186 -8.01 -6.08 36.04
C SER A 186 -8.65 -4.72 36.34
N ILE A 187 -9.40 -4.62 37.44
CA ILE A 187 -10.00 -3.36 37.88
C ILE A 187 -8.93 -2.35 38.31
N ILE A 188 -7.89 -2.78 39.02
CA ILE A 188 -6.77 -1.91 39.42
C ILE A 188 -6.10 -1.33 38.17
N SER A 189 -5.75 -2.16 37.19
CA SER A 189 -5.15 -1.70 35.93
C SER A 189 -6.06 -0.75 35.16
N SER A 190 -7.37 -1.04 35.14
CA SER A 190 -8.38 -0.15 34.55
C SER A 190 -8.42 1.21 35.24
N LEU A 191 -8.43 1.26 36.57
CA LEU A 191 -8.48 2.51 37.34
C LEU A 191 -7.20 3.34 37.15
N GLU A 192 -6.02 2.70 37.16
CA GLU A 192 -4.74 3.37 36.89
C GLU A 192 -4.66 3.94 35.45
N SER A 193 -5.45 3.38 34.53
CA SER A 193 -5.59 3.89 33.16
C SER A 193 -6.68 4.96 32.98
N GLY A 194 -7.37 5.35 34.07
CA GLY A 194 -8.46 6.35 34.03
C GLY A 194 -9.84 5.79 33.66
N ASN A 195 -10.04 4.47 33.73
CA ASN A 195 -11.29 3.81 33.40
C ASN A 195 -11.97 3.26 34.66
N THR A 196 -13.17 3.75 34.96
CA THR A 196 -13.99 3.28 36.08
C THR A 196 -14.92 2.14 35.66
N PRO A 197 -15.14 1.13 36.53
CA PRO A 197 -16.08 0.05 36.26
C PRO A 197 -17.53 0.57 36.23
N LYS A 198 -18.33 0.04 35.30
CA LYS A 198 -19.72 0.45 35.09
C LYS A 198 -20.69 -0.69 35.41
N GLY A 199 -21.96 -0.35 35.62
CA GLY A 199 -23.04 -1.33 35.83
C GLY A 199 -22.79 -2.23 37.04
N SER A 200 -22.95 -3.55 36.87
CA SER A 200 -22.76 -4.53 37.94
C SER A 200 -21.33 -4.56 38.50
N GLY A 201 -20.33 -4.24 37.68
CA GLY A 201 -18.92 -4.18 38.12
C GLY A 201 -18.70 -3.18 39.25
N LYS A 202 -19.37 -2.02 39.19
CA LYS A 202 -19.35 -1.01 40.26
C LYS A 202 -19.87 -1.56 41.59
N GLY A 203 -21.02 -2.24 41.55
CA GLY A 203 -21.59 -2.87 42.76
C GLY A 203 -20.70 -3.95 43.36
N ILE A 204 -20.06 -4.77 42.51
CA ILE A 204 -19.12 -5.80 42.96
C ILE A 204 -17.89 -5.17 43.65
N VAL A 205 -17.32 -4.11 43.07
CA VAL A 205 -16.16 -3.42 43.66
C VAL A 205 -16.50 -2.82 45.02
N ILE A 206 -17.64 -2.14 45.15
CA ILE A 206 -18.10 -1.58 46.42
C ILE A 206 -18.32 -2.69 47.46
N GLU A 207 -18.93 -3.82 47.07
CA GLU A 207 -19.12 -4.98 47.95
C GLU A 207 -17.77 -5.55 48.43
N ILE A 208 -16.77 -5.66 47.55
CA ILE A 208 -15.42 -6.10 47.90
C ILE A 208 -14.77 -5.11 48.89
N MET A 209 -14.80 -3.81 48.59
CA MET A 209 -14.26 -2.75 49.47
C MET A 209 -14.89 -2.83 50.88
N THR A 210 -16.21 -2.99 50.94
CA THR A 210 -16.98 -3.09 52.19
C THR A 210 -16.57 -4.32 52.99
N LYS A 211 -16.43 -5.48 52.34
CA LYS A 211 -15.98 -6.72 53.00
C LYS A 211 -14.54 -6.61 53.50
N GLN A 212 -13.64 -6.01 52.73
CA GLN A 212 -12.24 -5.87 53.15
C GLN A 212 -12.08 -4.92 54.34
N THR A 213 -12.91 -3.87 54.41
CA THR A 213 -12.89 -2.90 55.51
C THR A 213 -13.43 -3.49 56.82
N THR A 214 -14.52 -4.25 56.74
CA THR A 214 -15.26 -4.73 57.94
C THR A 214 -14.95 -6.17 58.35
N LYS A 215 -14.43 -6.98 57.43
CA LYS A 215 -14.32 -8.45 57.53
C LYS A 215 -15.64 -9.14 57.94
N SER A 216 -16.77 -8.47 57.74
CA SER A 216 -18.08 -8.90 58.23
C SER A 216 -18.89 -9.55 57.10
N ARG A 217 -19.87 -10.38 57.49
CA ARG A 217 -20.82 -10.99 56.55
C ARG A 217 -21.77 -9.95 55.96
N LYS A 218 -22.25 -10.20 54.74
CA LYS A 218 -23.24 -9.35 54.07
C LYS A 218 -24.47 -9.17 54.97
N ASN A 219 -24.99 -7.94 55.03
CA ASN A 219 -26.16 -7.52 55.82
C ASN A 219 -25.97 -7.48 57.35
N SER A 220 -24.76 -7.59 57.89
CA SER A 220 -24.55 -7.19 59.29
C SER A 220 -24.69 -5.68 59.43
N GLU A 221 -25.01 -5.19 60.63
CA GLU A 221 -25.07 -3.75 60.94
C GLU A 221 -23.76 -3.04 60.52
N ALA A 222 -22.61 -3.57 60.98
CA ALA A 222 -21.29 -3.08 60.59
C ALA A 222 -21.02 -3.10 59.06
N TYR A 223 -21.67 -3.99 58.31
CA TYR A 223 -21.53 -4.06 56.86
C TYR A 223 -22.34 -2.95 56.18
N ASN A 224 -23.57 -2.71 56.63
CA ASN A 224 -24.44 -1.68 56.06
C ASN A 224 -23.86 -0.28 56.32
N ASP A 225 -23.33 -0.01 57.51
CA ASP A 225 -22.69 1.27 57.85
C ASP A 225 -21.41 1.52 57.04
N ALA A 226 -20.67 0.46 56.72
CA ALA A 226 -19.50 0.56 55.85
C ALA A 226 -19.88 0.65 54.37
N LEU A 227 -21.00 0.06 53.96
CA LEU A 227 -21.47 0.06 52.57
C LEU A 227 -21.75 1.49 52.09
N GLU A 228 -22.42 2.30 52.90
CA GLU A 228 -22.69 3.71 52.59
C GLU A 228 -21.38 4.49 52.43
N ARG A 229 -20.47 4.38 53.41
CA ARG A 229 -19.15 5.03 53.36
C ARG A 229 -18.30 4.61 52.16
N MET A 230 -18.24 3.32 51.84
CA MET A 230 -17.47 2.83 50.69
C MET A 230 -18.10 3.22 49.36
N THR A 231 -19.44 3.36 49.32
CA THR A 231 -20.14 3.89 48.15
C THR A 231 -19.75 5.34 47.90
N GLU A 232 -19.74 6.18 48.95
CA GLU A 232 -19.30 7.57 48.85
C GLU A 232 -17.84 7.67 48.38
N VAL A 233 -16.92 6.91 48.99
CA VAL A 233 -15.51 6.86 48.56
C VAL A 233 -15.39 6.49 47.08
N PHE A 234 -16.15 5.50 46.61
CA PHE A 234 -16.14 5.10 45.21
C PHE A 234 -16.66 6.23 44.30
N LEU A 235 -17.79 6.86 44.66
CA LEU A 235 -18.41 7.93 43.86
C LEU A 235 -17.50 9.15 43.75
N THR A 236 -16.92 9.60 44.88
CA THR A 236 -15.97 10.73 44.88
C THR A 236 -14.72 10.42 44.06
N THR A 237 -14.23 9.18 44.11
CA THR A 237 -13.08 8.75 43.30
C THR A 237 -13.44 8.72 41.81
N GLU A 238 -14.64 8.22 41.47
CA GLU A 238 -15.14 8.19 40.10
C GLU A 238 -15.29 9.59 39.50
N GLU A 239 -15.84 10.54 40.25
CA GLU A 239 -15.96 11.94 39.85
C GLU A 239 -14.59 12.54 39.55
N LYS A 240 -13.63 12.41 40.47
CA LYS A 240 -12.25 12.90 40.27
C LYS A 240 -11.56 12.27 39.06
N ILE A 241 -11.77 10.98 38.81
CA ILE A 241 -11.23 10.30 37.62
C ILE A 241 -11.87 10.86 36.34
N ASN A 242 -13.17 11.12 36.34
CA ASN A 242 -13.85 11.72 35.19
C ASN A 242 -13.33 13.14 34.90
N ASP A 243 -13.13 13.98 35.93
CA ASP A 243 -12.55 15.32 35.79
C ASP A 243 -11.14 15.26 35.19
N LEU A 244 -10.30 14.34 35.69
CA LEU A 244 -8.97 14.09 35.15
C LEU A 244 -9.02 13.62 33.69
N ARG A 245 -10.00 12.79 33.33
CA ARG A 245 -10.18 12.33 31.95
C ARG A 245 -10.54 13.47 31.01
N GLU A 246 -11.37 14.40 31.46
CA GLU A 246 -11.69 15.60 30.68
C GLU A 246 -10.50 16.55 30.54
N ASP A 247 -9.70 16.76 31.59
CA ASP A 247 -8.44 17.51 31.49
C ASP A 247 -7.43 16.82 30.56
N PHE A 248 -7.32 15.49 30.65
CA PHE A 248 -6.48 14.70 29.76
C PHE A 248 -6.89 14.87 28.29
N GLN A 249 -8.19 14.77 28.00
CA GLN A 249 -8.71 14.92 26.65
C GLN A 249 -8.46 16.34 26.12
N ARG A 250 -8.70 17.37 26.93
CA ARG A 250 -8.39 18.77 26.56
C ARG A 250 -6.91 18.97 26.23
N LYS A 251 -6.00 18.37 27.01
CA LYS A 251 -4.55 18.45 26.76
C LYS A 251 -4.12 17.71 25.49
N LEU A 252 -4.72 16.54 25.23
CA LEU A 252 -4.50 15.83 23.97
C LEU A 252 -4.99 16.63 22.76
N GLU A 253 -6.17 17.23 22.86
CA GLU A 253 -6.72 18.08 21.80
C GLU A 253 -5.85 19.32 21.57
N ALA A 254 -5.39 19.99 22.63
CA ALA A 254 -4.44 21.10 22.53
C ALA A 254 -3.12 20.70 21.85
N ALA A 255 -2.59 19.51 22.18
CA ALA A 255 -1.36 18.99 21.55
C ALA A 255 -1.57 18.66 20.06
N ASN A 256 -2.75 18.19 19.66
CA ASN A 256 -3.08 17.87 18.27
C ASN A 256 -3.52 19.09 17.44
N GLY A 257 -4.03 20.14 18.09
CA GLY A 257 -4.59 21.35 17.48
C GLY A 257 -3.57 22.45 17.17
N TYR A 258 -2.35 22.36 17.68
CA TYR A 258 -1.22 23.19 17.25
C TYR A 258 -0.79 22.76 15.83
N LYS A 259 -1.53 23.22 14.82
CA LYS A 259 -1.15 23.17 13.40
C LYS A 259 -0.52 24.48 12.97
#